data_AF-G0V5J3-F1
#
_entry.id   AF-G0V5J3-F1
#
_cell.length_a   1.000
_cell.length_b   1.000
_cell.length_c   1.000
_cell.angle_alpha   90.00
_cell.angle_beta   90.00
_cell.angle_gamma   90.00
#
_symmetry.space_group_name_H-M   'P 1'
#
loop_
_entity.id
_entity.type
_entity.pdbx_description
1 polymer ?
#
loop_
_entity_poly.entity_id
_entity_poly.type
_entity_poly.pdbx_seq_one_letter_code
_entity_poly.pdbx_strand_id
1 'polypeptide(L)'
;MSATNWVILTSLTFIFIGKFLQYSTSYHENWLNKIALVMSTNNDSYKTYEKKLKERLQLQEENHSISAQDNYAKWTKNNRRLEKLNEDLKSLSEQLKVQRNQTTKLLKSVKLVSLTVPFLILKLWKGKFPVYYLPHAEVFPKIIGGVLSQGWLYLGLLPLRILRGGNKVEELDIVPKVSVSLGIWIWAFTSVLATLEFLVNQFVFTKKLNKPILKTAPTEAEKVEFITHDEVELD
;
A
#
# COMPACT_ATOMS: atom_id res chain seq x y z
N MET A 1 -8.55 8.14 38.63
CA MET A 1 -9.22 8.14 37.31
C MET A 1 -10.23 7.01 37.30
N SER A 2 -11.49 7.26 36.94
CA SER A 2 -12.49 6.18 36.81
C SER A 2 -12.05 5.18 35.73
N ALA A 3 -12.43 3.91 35.85
CA ALA A 3 -12.10 2.86 34.87
C ALA A 3 -12.51 3.23 33.43
N THR A 4 -13.58 4.01 33.30
CA THR A 4 -14.10 4.59 32.05
C THR A 4 -13.07 5.49 31.34
N ASN A 5 -12.39 6.36 32.10
CA ASN A 5 -11.45 7.32 31.52
C ASN A 5 -10.19 6.63 30.98
N TRP A 6 -9.77 5.52 31.58
CA TRP A 6 -8.59 4.77 31.13
C TRP A 6 -8.85 4.03 29.81
N VAL A 7 -10.03 3.47 29.61
CA VAL A 7 -10.42 2.83 28.33
C VAL A 7 -10.45 3.85 27.19
N ILE A 8 -10.95 5.06 27.46
CA ILE A 8 -10.96 6.15 26.47
C ILE A 8 -9.52 6.58 26.17
N LEU A 9 -8.69 6.79 27.20
CA LEU A 9 -7.29 7.20 27.04
C LEU A 9 -6.48 6.17 26.24
N THR A 10 -6.59 4.89 26.58
CA THR A 10 -5.90 3.81 25.84
C THR A 10 -6.35 3.75 24.39
N SER A 11 -7.63 3.97 24.11
CA SER A 11 -8.12 4.03 22.72
C SER A 11 -7.57 5.22 21.94
N LEU A 12 -7.48 6.41 22.57
CA LEU A 12 -6.90 7.60 21.96
C LEU A 12 -5.41 7.42 21.68
N THR A 13 -4.66 6.87 22.63
CA THR A 13 -3.25 6.53 22.46
C THR A 13 -3.06 5.59 21.28
N PHE A 14 -3.93 4.58 21.13
CA PHE A 14 -3.86 3.64 20.02
C PHE A 14 -4.15 4.31 18.66
N ILE A 15 -5.12 5.21 18.60
CA ILE A 15 -5.42 6.00 17.38
C ILE A 15 -4.23 6.90 17.02
N PHE A 16 -3.65 7.58 18.01
CA PHE A 16 -2.48 8.43 17.81
C PHE A 16 -1.29 7.64 17.29
N ILE A 17 -0.97 6.50 17.91
CA ILE A 17 0.06 5.58 17.44
C ILE A 17 -0.22 5.15 15.99
N GLY A 18 -1.46 4.76 15.68
CA GLY A 18 -1.85 4.38 14.32
C GLY A 18 -1.60 5.49 13.30
N LYS A 19 -2.01 6.73 13.61
CA LYS A 19 -1.79 7.90 12.76
C LYS A 19 -0.32 8.27 12.63
N PHE A 20 0.43 8.20 13.72
CA PHE A 20 1.88 8.42 13.71
C PHE A 20 2.60 7.40 12.82
N LEU A 21 2.24 6.12 12.90
CA LEU A 21 2.80 5.08 12.05
C LEU A 21 2.43 5.28 10.57
N GLN A 22 1.22 5.76 10.28
CA GLN A 22 0.79 6.12 8.92
C GLN A 22 1.59 7.29 8.36
N TYR A 23 1.78 8.36 9.15
CA TYR A 23 2.58 9.52 8.75
C TYR A 23 4.05 9.14 8.50
N SER A 24 4.62 8.27 9.35
CA SER A 24 6.00 7.79 9.24
C SER A 24 6.20 6.72 8.13
N THR A 25 5.24 6.56 7.21
CA THR A 25 5.29 5.49 6.20
C THR A 25 6.55 5.56 5.34
N SER A 26 7.00 6.75 4.91
CA SER A 26 8.20 6.90 4.09
C SER A 26 9.48 6.41 4.80
N TYR A 27 9.61 6.62 6.10
CA TYR A 27 10.76 6.13 6.87
C TYR A 27 10.75 4.60 6.98
N HIS A 28 9.58 4.04 7.26
CA HIS A 28 9.40 2.60 7.35
C HIS A 28 9.64 1.89 6.02
N GLU A 29 9.27 2.49 4.88
CA GLU A 29 9.51 1.86 3.57
C GLU A 29 11.00 1.72 3.25
N ASN A 30 11.80 2.75 3.55
CA ASN A 30 13.25 2.67 3.35
C ASN A 30 13.90 1.60 4.23
N TRP A 31 13.47 1.48 5.48
CA TRP A 31 13.96 0.44 6.39
C TRP A 31 13.52 -0.97 5.97
N LEU A 32 12.26 -1.16 5.57
CA LEU A 32 11.76 -2.44 5.05
C LEU A 32 12.47 -2.85 3.76
N ASN A 33 12.80 -1.89 2.88
CA ASN A 33 13.57 -2.16 1.68
C ASN A 33 15.00 -2.63 2.00
N LYS A 34 15.63 -2.07 3.04
CA LYS A 34 16.94 -2.54 3.52
C LYS A 34 16.86 -3.96 4.10
N ILE A 35 15.84 -4.25 4.89
CA ILE A 35 15.60 -5.61 5.43
C ILE A 35 15.36 -6.60 4.29
N ALA A 36 14.51 -6.25 3.32
CA ALA A 36 14.24 -7.08 2.16
C ALA A 36 15.52 -7.35 1.36
N LEU A 37 16.40 -6.36 1.23
CA LEU A 37 17.69 -6.51 0.59
C LEU A 37 18.59 -7.47 1.37
N VAL A 38 18.77 -7.29 2.68
CA VAL A 38 19.59 -8.18 3.52
C VAL A 38 19.08 -9.63 3.49
N MET A 39 17.76 -9.81 3.54
CA MET A 39 17.13 -11.13 3.41
C MET A 39 17.38 -11.74 2.03
N SER A 40 17.36 -10.92 0.97
CA SER A 40 17.61 -11.36 -0.40
C SER A 40 19.09 -11.64 -0.68
N THR A 41 20.03 -10.94 -0.05
CA THR A 41 21.48 -11.13 -0.27
C THR A 41 22.00 -12.42 0.37
N ASN A 42 21.34 -12.90 1.43
CA ASN A 42 21.72 -14.18 2.04
C ASN A 42 21.22 -15.40 1.24
N ASN A 43 20.46 -15.18 0.17
CA ASN A 43 19.92 -16.25 -0.68
C ASN A 43 20.98 -16.80 -1.63
N ASP A 44 20.98 -18.11 -1.84
CA ASP A 44 21.88 -18.81 -2.75
C ASP A 44 21.73 -18.35 -4.22
N SER A 45 20.53 -17.89 -4.60
CA SER A 45 20.31 -17.27 -5.93
C SER A 45 21.15 -16.01 -6.14
N TYR A 46 21.34 -15.19 -5.10
CA TYR A 46 22.14 -13.96 -5.18
C TYR A 46 23.63 -14.28 -5.26
N LYS A 47 24.11 -15.24 -4.47
CA LYS A 47 25.50 -15.74 -4.54
C LYS A 47 25.82 -16.33 -5.91
N THR A 48 24.86 -17.06 -6.49
CA THR A 48 25.00 -17.65 -7.84
C THR A 48 25.08 -16.55 -8.89
N TYR A 49 24.25 -15.50 -8.77
CA TYR A 49 24.29 -14.33 -9.63
C TYR A 49 25.65 -13.61 -9.57
N GLU A 50 26.16 -13.33 -8.36
CA GLU A 50 27.47 -12.72 -8.18
C GLU A 50 28.61 -13.57 -8.78
N LYS A 51 28.56 -14.89 -8.57
CA LYS A 51 29.55 -15.82 -9.15
C LYS A 51 29.53 -15.76 -10.67
N LYS A 52 28.35 -15.78 -11.29
CA LYS A 52 28.18 -15.70 -12.75
C LYS A 52 28.60 -14.33 -13.31
N LEU A 53 28.33 -13.26 -12.58
CA LEU A 53 28.76 -11.91 -12.93
C LEU A 53 30.29 -11.82 -12.94
N LYS A 54 30.94 -12.37 -11.91
CA LYS A 54 32.40 -12.43 -11.83
C LYS A 54 33.00 -13.28 -12.96
N GLU A 55 32.42 -14.44 -13.24
CA GLU A 55 32.84 -15.31 -14.36
C GLU A 55 32.74 -14.56 -15.71
N ARG A 56 31.66 -13.81 -15.91
CA ARG A 56 31.43 -13.00 -17.12
C ARG A 56 32.47 -11.89 -17.26
N LEU A 57 32.80 -11.18 -16.18
CA LEU A 57 33.80 -10.11 -16.19
C LEU A 57 35.19 -10.66 -16.51
N GLN A 58 35.58 -11.78 -15.89
CA GLN A 58 36.85 -12.44 -16.15
C GLN A 58 36.96 -12.89 -17.62
N LEU A 59 35.92 -13.54 -18.14
CA LEU A 59 35.91 -13.99 -19.53
C LEU A 59 35.91 -12.83 -20.54
N GLN A 60 35.29 -11.71 -20.18
CA GLN A 60 35.31 -10.51 -21.02
C GLN A 60 36.73 -9.92 -21.11
N GLU A 61 37.42 -9.85 -19.97
CA GLU A 61 38.81 -9.38 -19.91
C GLU A 61 39.73 -10.31 -20.72
N GLU A 62 39.58 -11.63 -20.55
CA GLU A 62 40.31 -12.61 -21.36
C GLU A 62 40.03 -12.43 -22.86
N ASN A 63 38.77 -12.19 -23.26
CA ASN A 63 38.43 -12.01 -24.66
C ASN A 63 38.99 -10.71 -25.25
N HIS A 64 39.06 -9.64 -24.44
CA HIS A 64 39.67 -8.37 -24.85
C HIS A 64 41.21 -8.47 -24.98
N SER A 65 41.85 -9.39 -24.26
CA SER A 65 43.29 -9.63 -24.36
C SER A 65 43.72 -10.41 -25.62
N ILE A 66 42.77 -10.90 -26.42
CA ILE A 66 43.03 -11.76 -27.57
C ILE A 66 42.72 -11.01 -28.88
N SER A 67 43.63 -11.08 -29.86
CA SER A 67 43.38 -10.60 -31.22
C SER A 67 42.30 -11.45 -31.91
N ALA A 68 41.20 -10.83 -32.33
CA ALA A 68 40.08 -11.51 -32.98
C ALA A 68 40.45 -12.09 -34.35
N GLN A 69 41.45 -11.51 -35.04
CA GLN A 69 41.88 -11.96 -36.36
C GLN A 69 42.78 -13.19 -36.26
N ASP A 70 43.79 -13.14 -35.38
CA ASP A 70 44.78 -14.21 -35.23
C ASP A 70 44.22 -15.43 -34.51
N ASN A 71 43.32 -15.22 -33.55
CA ASN A 71 42.75 -16.25 -32.69
C ASN A 71 41.23 -16.37 -32.84
N TYR A 72 40.73 -16.26 -34.07
CA TYR A 72 39.30 -16.24 -34.37
C TYR A 72 38.49 -17.38 -33.73
N ALA A 73 39.02 -18.61 -33.74
CA ALA A 73 38.35 -19.76 -33.14
C ALA A 73 38.16 -19.60 -31.61
N LYS A 74 39.19 -19.11 -30.91
CA LYS A 74 39.13 -18.87 -29.46
C LYS A 74 38.23 -17.67 -29.14
N TRP A 75 38.36 -16.59 -29.90
CA TRP A 75 37.53 -15.39 -29.77
C TRP A 75 36.03 -15.72 -29.94
N THR A 76 35.67 -16.47 -30.99
CA THR A 76 34.28 -16.87 -31.25
C THR A 76 33.73 -17.78 -30.15
N LYS A 77 34.55 -18.71 -29.64
CA LYS A 77 34.15 -19.60 -28.53
C LYS A 77 33.90 -18.81 -27.23
N ASN A 78 34.76 -17.84 -26.93
CA ASN A 78 34.58 -16.95 -25.79
C ASN A 78 33.31 -16.09 -25.95
N ASN A 79 33.05 -15.57 -27.16
CA ASN A 79 31.86 -14.76 -27.43
C ASN A 79 30.55 -15.55 -27.23
N ARG A 80 30.48 -16.79 -27.74
CA ARG A 80 29.33 -17.68 -27.48
C ARG A 80 29.13 -17.98 -25.99
N ARG A 81 30.22 -18.14 -25.25
CA ARG A 81 30.15 -18.34 -23.80
C ARG A 81 29.68 -17.06 -23.09
N LEU A 82 30.15 -15.88 -23.50
CA LEU A 82 29.67 -14.59 -22.99
C LEU A 82 28.18 -14.39 -23.28
N GLU A 83 27.70 -14.73 -24.47
CA GLU A 83 26.27 -14.71 -24.83
C GLU A 83 25.45 -15.58 -23.89
N LYS A 84 25.88 -16.83 -23.68
CA LYS A 84 25.22 -17.74 -22.73
C LYS A 84 25.22 -17.20 -21.30
N LEU A 85 26.34 -16.65 -20.83
CA LEU A 85 26.41 -16.03 -19.50
C LEU A 85 25.51 -14.80 -19.39
N ASN A 86 25.36 -14.01 -20.44
CA ASN A 86 24.47 -12.85 -20.45
C ASN A 86 22.99 -13.29 -20.38
N GLU A 87 22.62 -14.36 -21.08
CA GLU A 87 21.27 -14.94 -21.02
C GLU A 87 20.97 -15.50 -19.62
N ASP A 88 21.90 -16.27 -19.06
CA ASP A 88 21.82 -16.79 -17.69
C ASP A 88 21.69 -15.63 -16.68
N LEU A 89 22.53 -14.59 -16.78
CA LEU A 89 22.46 -13.42 -15.90
C LEU A 89 21.15 -12.65 -16.04
N LYS A 90 20.61 -12.52 -17.26
CA LYS A 90 19.34 -11.84 -17.50
C LYS A 90 18.20 -12.60 -16.84
N SER A 91 18.07 -13.90 -17.09
CA SER A 91 17.03 -14.74 -16.48
C SER A 91 17.12 -14.75 -14.95
N LEU A 92 18.33 -14.86 -14.40
CA LEU A 92 18.56 -14.85 -12.95
C LEU A 92 18.25 -13.47 -12.35
N SER A 93 18.55 -12.37 -13.05
CA SER A 93 18.18 -11.02 -12.61
C SER A 93 16.67 -10.80 -12.57
N GLU A 94 15.93 -11.38 -13.53
CA GLU A 94 14.47 -11.31 -13.58
C GLU A 94 13.86 -12.10 -12.43
N GLN A 95 14.36 -13.31 -12.16
CA GLN A 95 13.96 -14.11 -11.00
C GLN A 95 14.21 -13.37 -9.68
N LEU A 96 15.38 -12.76 -9.50
CA LEU A 96 15.71 -11.97 -8.31
C LEU A 96 14.79 -10.75 -8.15
N LYS A 97 14.43 -10.07 -9.24
CA LYS A 97 13.44 -8.98 -9.22
C LYS A 97 12.07 -9.47 -8.75
N VAL A 98 11.62 -10.62 -9.25
CA VAL A 98 10.35 -11.23 -8.84
C VAL A 98 10.36 -11.61 -7.36
N GLN A 99 11.42 -12.28 -6.89
CA GLN A 99 11.58 -12.64 -5.49
C GLN A 99 11.58 -11.41 -4.59
N ARG A 100 12.34 -10.37 -4.95
CA ARG A 100 12.36 -9.10 -4.20
C ARG A 100 10.97 -8.45 -4.14
N ASN A 101 10.24 -8.44 -5.25
CA ASN A 101 8.87 -7.91 -5.28
C ASN A 101 7.93 -8.73 -4.39
N GLN A 102 8.08 -10.05 -4.32
CA GLN A 102 7.31 -10.89 -3.42
C GLN A 102 7.66 -10.61 -1.96
N THR A 103 8.94 -10.56 -1.59
CA THR A 103 9.37 -10.26 -0.22
C THR A 103 8.90 -8.89 0.24
N THR A 104 9.03 -7.86 -0.61
CA THR A 104 8.55 -6.50 -0.27
C THR A 104 7.03 -6.46 -0.12
N LYS A 105 6.27 -7.17 -0.97
CA LYS A 105 4.81 -7.33 -0.81
C LYS A 105 4.47 -8.02 0.51
N LEU A 106 5.14 -9.12 0.84
CA LEU A 106 4.92 -9.85 2.08
C LEU A 106 5.19 -8.97 3.30
N LEU A 107 6.31 -8.25 3.32
CA LEU A 107 6.64 -7.32 4.41
C LEU A 107 5.60 -6.20 4.54
N LYS A 108 5.10 -5.65 3.42
CA LYS A 108 4.02 -4.66 3.43
C LYS A 108 2.72 -5.24 3.99
N SER A 109 2.36 -6.45 3.59
CA SER A 109 1.19 -7.15 4.12
C SER A 109 1.32 -7.45 5.62
N VAL A 110 2.47 -7.95 6.07
CA VAL A 110 2.75 -8.21 7.49
C VAL A 110 2.67 -6.92 8.29
N LYS A 111 3.24 -5.81 7.80
CA LYS A 111 3.09 -4.48 8.43
C LYS A 111 1.61 -4.10 8.56
N LEU A 112 0.83 -4.21 7.48
CA LEU A 112 -0.59 -3.85 7.49
C LEU A 112 -1.36 -4.70 8.50
N VAL A 113 -1.16 -6.03 8.47
CA VAL A 113 -1.81 -6.97 9.39
C VAL A 113 -1.40 -6.67 10.83
N SER A 114 -0.11 -6.48 11.09
CA SER A 114 0.43 -6.15 12.41
C SER A 114 -0.15 -4.85 12.97
N LEU A 115 -0.43 -3.86 12.12
CA LEU A 115 -1.07 -2.61 12.53
C LEU A 115 -2.59 -2.76 12.74
N THR A 116 -3.25 -3.48 11.82
CA THR A 116 -4.72 -3.53 11.75
C THR A 116 -5.30 -4.53 12.75
N VAL A 117 -4.65 -5.67 12.96
CA VAL A 117 -5.15 -6.75 13.83
C VAL A 117 -5.31 -6.30 15.29
N PRO A 118 -4.32 -5.65 15.94
CA PRO A 118 -4.51 -5.23 17.33
C PRO A 118 -5.60 -4.15 17.45
N PHE A 119 -5.75 -3.29 16.44
CA PHE A 119 -6.84 -2.33 16.40
C PHE A 119 -8.21 -3.01 16.31
N LEU A 120 -8.33 -4.02 15.46
CA LEU A 120 -9.56 -4.81 15.32
C LEU A 120 -9.88 -5.58 16.61
N ILE A 121 -8.88 -6.18 17.25
CA ILE A 121 -9.05 -6.86 18.54
C ILE A 121 -9.57 -5.89 19.60
N LEU A 122 -8.96 -4.71 19.73
CA LEU A 122 -9.40 -3.69 20.67
C LEU A 122 -10.84 -3.22 20.37
N LYS A 123 -11.13 -2.99 19.09
CA LYS A 123 -12.46 -2.58 18.62
C LYS A 123 -13.52 -3.65 18.87
N LEU A 124 -13.20 -4.93 18.73
CA LEU A 124 -14.15 -6.03 19.01
C LEU A 124 -14.33 -6.26 20.51
N TRP A 125 -13.24 -6.19 21.28
CA TRP A 125 -13.27 -6.49 22.71
C TRP A 125 -13.93 -5.39 23.54
N LYS A 126 -13.62 -4.11 23.27
CA LYS A 126 -14.14 -2.96 24.02
C LYS A 126 -15.12 -2.10 23.22
N GLY A 127 -15.45 -2.48 21.98
CA GLY A 127 -16.30 -1.67 21.11
C GLY A 127 -17.70 -1.39 21.64
N LYS A 128 -18.27 -2.29 22.45
CA LYS A 128 -19.60 -2.16 23.06
C LYS A 128 -19.62 -1.30 24.34
N PHE A 129 -18.48 -0.76 24.76
CA PHE A 129 -18.40 0.04 25.98
C PHE A 129 -19.11 1.39 25.78
N PRO A 130 -20.05 1.79 26.66
CA PRO A 130 -20.76 3.07 26.52
C PRO A 130 -19.85 4.24 26.94
N VAL A 131 -19.60 5.16 26.01
CA VAL A 131 -18.77 6.34 26.25
C VAL A 131 -19.61 7.55 26.67
N TYR A 132 -20.77 7.71 26.03
CA TYR A 132 -21.65 8.85 26.23
C TYR A 132 -23.11 8.41 26.17
N TYR A 133 -23.97 9.04 26.96
CA TYR A 133 -25.42 8.80 26.89
C TYR A 133 -26.10 10.01 26.26
N LEU A 134 -26.93 9.77 25.25
CA LEU A 134 -27.69 10.85 24.62
C LEU A 134 -28.86 11.29 25.52
N PRO A 135 -29.07 12.61 25.70
CA PRO A 135 -30.14 13.13 26.55
C PRO A 135 -31.53 12.90 25.94
N HIS A 136 -31.66 13.00 24.61
CA HIS A 136 -32.89 12.73 23.88
C HIS A 136 -32.69 11.48 23.03
N ALA A 137 -32.86 10.32 23.63
CA ALA A 137 -32.76 9.03 22.95
C ALA A 137 -33.91 8.76 21.96
N GLU A 138 -35.06 9.40 22.19
CA GLU A 138 -36.33 9.13 21.50
C GLU A 138 -36.43 9.75 20.10
N VAL A 139 -35.56 10.72 19.77
CA VAL A 139 -35.59 11.42 18.47
C VAL A 139 -34.97 10.60 17.33
N PHE A 140 -34.22 9.54 17.65
CA PHE A 140 -33.54 8.74 16.64
C PHE A 140 -34.35 7.47 16.30
N PRO A 141 -34.46 7.11 15.00
CA PRO A 141 -34.96 5.81 14.57
C PRO A 141 -34.29 4.66 15.34
N LYS A 142 -35.07 3.63 15.71
CA LYS A 142 -34.57 2.48 16.51
C LYS A 142 -33.31 1.83 15.93
N ILE A 143 -33.21 1.75 14.59
CA ILE A 143 -32.05 1.21 13.89
C ILE A 143 -30.79 2.04 14.20
N ILE A 144 -30.91 3.37 14.17
CA ILE A 144 -29.80 4.28 14.47
C ILE A 144 -29.41 4.16 15.94
N GLY A 145 -30.37 4.08 16.87
CA GLY A 145 -30.08 3.81 18.29
C GLY A 145 -29.36 2.48 18.51
N GLY A 146 -29.75 1.43 17.78
CA GLY A 146 -29.09 0.12 17.79
C GLY A 146 -27.67 0.16 17.24
N VAL A 147 -27.45 0.87 16.12
CA VAL A 147 -26.10 1.13 15.63
C VAL A 147 -25.32 1.90 16.68
N LEU A 148 -25.82 3.03 17.19
CA LEU A 148 -25.13 3.88 18.17
C LEU A 148 -24.67 3.10 19.42
N SER A 149 -25.50 2.19 19.91
CA SER A 149 -25.22 1.40 21.12
C SER A 149 -24.35 0.17 20.89
N GLN A 150 -24.46 -0.51 19.74
CA GLN A 150 -23.79 -1.80 19.51
C GLN A 150 -22.72 -1.77 18.40
N GLY A 151 -22.68 -0.71 17.61
CA GLY A 151 -21.78 -0.53 16.45
C GLY A 151 -22.38 -1.02 15.13
N TRP A 152 -21.62 -0.84 14.05
CA TRP A 152 -21.99 -1.25 12.68
C TRP A 152 -22.30 -2.74 12.51
N LEU A 153 -21.77 -3.59 13.39
CA LEU A 153 -22.06 -5.02 13.41
C LEU A 153 -23.55 -5.30 13.68
N TYR A 154 -24.26 -4.38 14.34
CA TYR A 154 -25.71 -4.45 14.51
C TYR A 154 -26.46 -4.49 13.17
N LEU A 155 -26.10 -3.62 12.22
CA LEU A 155 -26.68 -3.61 10.87
C LEU A 155 -26.36 -4.91 10.12
N GLY A 156 -25.11 -5.38 10.20
CA GLY A 156 -24.70 -6.60 9.52
C GLY A 156 -25.43 -7.86 10.03
N LEU A 157 -25.76 -7.90 11.33
CA LEU A 157 -26.50 -9.01 11.93
C LEU A 157 -28.02 -8.87 11.81
N LEU A 158 -28.53 -7.72 11.40
CA LEU A 158 -29.97 -7.44 11.35
C LEU A 158 -30.73 -8.42 10.43
N PRO A 159 -30.27 -8.73 9.20
CA PRO A 159 -30.96 -9.70 8.32
C PRO A 159 -30.98 -11.12 8.90
N LEU A 160 -29.87 -11.55 9.52
CA LEU A 160 -29.75 -12.87 10.14
C LEU A 160 -30.71 -13.03 11.33
N ARG A 161 -30.96 -11.95 12.06
CA ARG A 161 -31.90 -11.94 13.20
C ARG A 161 -33.35 -12.01 12.75
N ILE A 162 -33.68 -11.33 11.66
CA ILE A 162 -35.01 -11.41 11.04
C ILE A 162 -35.27 -12.84 10.53
N LEU A 163 -34.29 -13.44 9.82
CA LEU A 163 -34.42 -14.81 9.28
C LEU A 163 -34.57 -15.88 10.37
N ARG A 164 -33.97 -15.69 11.55
CA ARG A 164 -34.04 -16.63 12.67
C ARG A 164 -35.38 -16.58 13.43
N GLY A 165 -36.41 -15.93 12.88
CA GLY A 165 -37.74 -15.81 13.49
C GLY A 165 -37.81 -14.77 14.61
N GLY A 166 -36.84 -13.85 14.66
CA GLY A 166 -36.80 -12.77 15.64
C GLY A 166 -37.82 -11.66 15.34
N ASN A 167 -39.11 -11.92 15.51
CA ASN A 167 -40.14 -10.85 15.62
C ASN A 167 -40.02 -10.06 16.95
N LYS A 168 -39.04 -10.38 17.80
CA LYS A 168 -38.69 -9.63 19.00
C LYS A 168 -37.75 -8.46 18.67
N VAL A 169 -38.22 -7.54 17.83
CA VAL A 169 -37.67 -6.18 17.78
C VAL A 169 -38.11 -5.36 19.01
N GLU A 170 -39.09 -5.87 19.77
CA GLU A 170 -39.65 -5.25 20.97
C GLU A 170 -38.91 -5.56 22.28
N GLU A 171 -38.10 -6.64 22.32
CA GLU A 171 -37.34 -7.04 23.52
C GLU A 171 -35.84 -6.67 23.42
N LEU A 172 -35.45 -5.93 22.38
CA LEU A 172 -34.17 -5.23 22.34
C LEU A 172 -34.32 -4.01 23.25
N ASP A 173 -34.04 -4.24 24.54
CA ASP A 173 -33.94 -3.27 25.63
C ASP A 173 -34.28 -1.85 25.17
N ILE A 174 -35.45 -1.38 25.59
CA ILE A 174 -35.65 0.05 25.85
C ILE A 174 -34.53 0.40 26.82
N VAL A 175 -33.33 0.67 26.33
CA VAL A 175 -32.31 1.32 27.12
C VAL A 175 -32.90 2.72 27.20
N PRO A 176 -33.42 3.17 28.35
CA PRO A 176 -34.04 4.49 28.46
C PRO A 176 -33.04 5.62 28.12
N LYS A 177 -31.78 5.26 27.90
CA LYS A 177 -30.69 6.13 27.47
C LYS A 177 -29.93 5.43 26.33
N VAL A 178 -30.16 5.85 25.08
CA VAL A 178 -29.30 5.47 23.96
C VAL A 178 -27.88 5.91 24.28
N SER A 179 -26.96 4.96 24.38
CA SER A 179 -25.54 5.23 24.60
C SER A 179 -24.78 5.18 23.28
N VAL A 180 -23.80 6.06 23.12
CA VAL A 180 -22.78 5.98 22.09
C VAL A 180 -21.71 5.00 22.54
N SER A 181 -21.58 3.92 21.78
CA SER A 181 -20.54 2.92 21.96
C SER A 181 -19.17 3.46 21.56
N LEU A 182 -18.14 2.96 22.24
CA LEU A 182 -16.74 3.29 21.98
C LEU A 182 -16.34 3.03 20.53
N GLY A 183 -16.85 1.95 19.93
CA GLY A 183 -16.52 1.62 18.54
C GLY A 183 -16.96 2.69 17.53
N ILE A 184 -18.07 3.37 17.78
CA ILE A 184 -18.60 4.43 16.92
C ILE A 184 -17.97 5.76 17.23
N TRP A 185 -17.74 6.03 18.51
CA TRP A 185 -17.02 7.22 18.93
C TRP A 185 -15.62 7.25 18.29
N ILE A 186 -14.89 6.13 18.34
CA ILE A 186 -13.59 5.97 17.65
C ILE A 186 -13.74 6.18 16.15
N TRP A 187 -14.73 5.55 15.52
CA TRP A 187 -14.95 5.67 14.08
C TRP A 187 -15.19 7.13 13.67
N ALA A 188 -16.10 7.83 14.36
CA ALA A 188 -16.41 9.23 14.11
C ALA A 188 -15.16 10.11 14.29
N PHE A 189 -14.41 9.90 15.36
CA PHE A 189 -13.17 10.65 15.61
C PHE A 189 -12.13 10.42 14.51
N THR A 190 -11.92 9.18 14.08
CA THR A 190 -11.00 8.86 12.97
C THR A 190 -11.45 9.45 11.64
N SER A 191 -12.76 9.51 11.37
CA SER A 191 -13.30 10.15 10.17
C SER A 191 -13.04 11.65 10.16
N VAL A 192 -13.27 12.34 11.28
CA VAL A 192 -12.97 13.78 11.40
C VAL A 192 -11.47 14.04 11.19
N LEU A 193 -10.60 13.23 11.80
CA LEU A 193 -9.15 13.34 11.57
C LEU A 193 -8.78 13.12 10.10
N ALA A 194 -9.40 12.15 9.42
CA ALA A 194 -9.15 11.90 8.01
C ALA A 194 -9.62 13.07 7.12
N THR A 195 -10.76 13.69 7.43
CA THR A 195 -11.22 14.89 6.74
C THR A 195 -10.27 16.06 6.97
N LEU A 196 -9.78 16.27 8.20
CA LEU A 196 -8.80 17.32 8.50
C LEU A 196 -7.49 17.09 7.75
N GLU A 197 -7.00 15.86 7.73
CA GLU A 197 -5.79 15.48 6.96
C GLU A 197 -5.98 15.75 5.47
N PHE A 198 -7.12 15.39 4.90
CA PHE A 198 -7.46 15.68 3.51
C PHE A 198 -7.46 17.19 3.23
N LEU A 199 -8.10 17.99 4.09
CA LEU A 199 -8.15 19.44 3.94
C LEU A 199 -6.75 20.05 4.02
N VAL A 200 -5.93 19.65 4.99
CA VAL A 200 -4.55 20.14 5.13
C VAL A 200 -3.73 19.77 3.89
N ASN A 201 -3.82 18.53 3.41
CA ASN A 201 -3.12 18.10 2.20
C ASN A 201 -3.57 18.87 0.96
N GLN A 202 -4.88 19.12 0.84
CA GLN A 202 -5.43 19.89 -0.27
C GLN A 202 -4.99 21.36 -0.22
N PHE A 203 -5.07 22.02 0.93
CA PHE A 203 -4.78 23.46 1.02
C PHE A 203 -3.29 23.79 1.09
N VAL A 204 -2.47 22.95 1.71
CA VAL A 204 -1.05 23.25 1.97
C VAL A 204 -0.13 22.60 0.93
N PHE A 205 -0.47 21.41 0.43
CA PHE A 205 0.46 20.57 -0.33
C PHE A 205 0.07 20.32 -1.78
N THR A 206 -1.10 20.77 -2.26
CA THR A 206 -1.38 20.70 -3.69
C THR A 206 -0.56 21.74 -4.44
N LYS A 207 0.42 21.27 -5.22
CA LYS A 207 1.11 22.09 -6.22
C LYS A 207 0.04 22.64 -7.17
N LYS A 208 -0.01 23.97 -7.33
CA LYS A 208 -0.86 24.65 -8.32
C LYS A 208 -0.75 23.90 -9.66
N LEU A 209 -1.88 23.42 -10.17
CA LEU A 209 -1.96 22.79 -11.49
C LEU A 209 -1.32 23.73 -12.53
N ASN A 210 -0.32 23.24 -13.27
CA ASN A 210 0.20 23.98 -14.42
C ASN A 210 -0.96 24.14 -15.41
N LYS A 211 -1.24 25.40 -15.78
CA LYS A 211 -2.29 25.72 -16.74
C LYS A 211 -2.08 24.88 -18.01
N PRO A 212 -3.15 24.30 -18.60
CA PRO A 212 -3.01 23.56 -19.84
C PRO A 212 -2.38 24.48 -20.88
N ILE A 213 -1.28 24.02 -21.48
CA ILE A 213 -0.68 24.68 -22.63
C ILE A 213 -1.75 24.65 -23.72
N LEU A 214 -2.37 25.79 -24.00
CA LEU A 214 -3.17 25.97 -25.20
C LEU A 214 -2.25 25.64 -26.38
N LYS A 215 -2.50 24.52 -27.07
CA LYS A 215 -1.92 24.26 -28.38
C LYS A 215 -2.34 25.44 -29.25
N THR A 216 -1.45 26.41 -29.39
CA THR A 216 -1.62 27.47 -30.37
C THR A 216 -1.54 26.78 -31.73
N ALA A 217 -2.47 27.13 -32.64
CA ALA A 217 -2.57 26.51 -33.96
C ALA A 217 -1.19 26.41 -34.64
N PRO A 218 -0.91 25.33 -35.40
CA PRO A 218 0.41 25.11 -35.97
C PRO A 218 0.78 26.28 -36.88
N THR A 219 1.87 26.96 -36.53
CA THR A 219 2.51 27.99 -37.33
C THR A 219 2.96 27.36 -38.64
N GLU A 220 2.81 28.11 -39.73
CA GLU A 220 3.06 27.76 -41.15
C GLU A 220 4.37 27.00 -41.43
N ALA A 221 5.36 27.07 -40.53
CA ALA A 221 6.61 26.33 -40.60
C ALA A 221 6.46 24.80 -40.48
N GLU A 222 5.48 24.29 -39.71
CA GLU A 222 5.29 22.83 -39.52
C GLU A 222 4.58 22.16 -40.72
N LYS A 223 3.86 22.95 -41.55
CA LYS A 223 3.25 22.42 -42.78
C LYS A 223 4.28 22.13 -43.87
N VAL A 224 5.41 22.85 -43.88
CA VAL A 224 6.46 22.64 -44.90
C VAL A 224 7.22 21.33 -44.65
N GLU A 225 7.44 20.98 -43.38
CA GLU A 225 8.14 19.74 -43.00
C GLU A 225 7.29 18.48 -43.25
N PHE A 226 5.97 18.59 -43.12
CA PHE A 226 5.04 17.48 -43.41
C PHE A 226 4.96 17.16 -44.91
N ILE A 227 5.08 18.17 -45.79
CA ILE A 227 5.01 17.96 -47.25
C ILE A 227 6.30 17.28 -47.77
N THR A 228 7.46 17.56 -47.16
CA THR A 228 8.73 16.94 -47.59
C THR A 228 8.86 15.46 -47.24
N HIS A 229 8.06 14.94 -46.30
CA HIS A 229 8.12 13.52 -45.93
C HIS A 229 7.22 12.59 -46.76
N ASP A 230 6.22 13.12 -47.46
CA ASP A 230 5.30 12.31 -48.28
C ASP A 230 5.75 12.12 -49.74
N GLU A 231 6.78 12.84 -50.21
CA GLU A 231 7.22 12.80 -51.62
C GLU A 231 8.41 11.86 -51.91
N VAL A 232 8.93 11.13 -50.92
CA VAL A 232 10.11 10.25 -51.07
C VAL A 232 9.80 8.81 -50.67
N GLU A 233 8.77 8.23 -51.26
CA GLU A 233 8.64 6.77 -51.41
C GLU A 233 7.95 6.50 -52.75
N LEU A 234 8.72 6.48 -53.84
CA LEU A 234 8.42 5.79 -55.11
C LEU A 234 9.69 5.84 -55.99
N ASP A 235 10.58 4.86 -55.75
CA ASP A 235 11.35 4.07 -56.74
C ASP A 235 12.40 3.19 -56.04
#